data_AF-A0A1G9NAE0-F1
#
_entry.id   AF-A0A1G9NAE0-F1
#
_cell.length_a   1.000
_cell.length_b   1.000
_cell.length_c   1.000
_cell.angle_alpha   90.00
_cell.angle_beta   90.00
_cell.angle_gamma   90.00
#
_symmetry.space_group_name_H-M   'P 1'
#
loop_
_entity.id
_entity.type
_entity.pdbx_description
1 polymer ?
#
loop_
_entity_poly.entity_id
_entity_poly.type
_entity_poly.pdbx_seq_one_letter_code
_entity_poly.pdbx_strand_id
1 'polypeptide(L)'
;MRMQLEKTKSKTKTWTKTSTKHLWVALGIIVISLLPYLHNLFPNLPEGGVLGYSSWNAFLWSTGMYLSIHIAWLIAYKLAIGKPYRFALLIPVFLSLYQLVIIFTNQKSSAILNGINIKLGLVVILSIFLIINFFKNNNNEGI
;
A
#
# COMPACT_ATOMS: atom_id res chain seq x y z
N MET A 1 -38.43 1.89 -28.81
CA MET A 1 -38.16 1.29 -27.47
C MET A 1 -36.92 0.39 -27.42
N ARG A 2 -36.53 -0.35 -28.48
CA ARG A 2 -35.32 -1.23 -28.47
C ARG A 2 -33.96 -0.50 -28.41
N MET A 3 -33.82 0.69 -28.99
CA MET A 3 -32.55 1.48 -28.95
C MET A 3 -32.12 1.93 -27.53
N GLN A 4 -33.07 2.09 -26.60
CA GLN A 4 -32.78 2.50 -25.22
C GLN A 4 -32.20 1.33 -24.40
N LEU A 5 -32.63 0.10 -24.68
CA LEU A 5 -32.19 -1.12 -24.00
C LEU A 5 -30.77 -1.56 -24.40
N GLU A 6 -30.32 -1.19 -25.58
CA GLU A 6 -28.98 -1.54 -26.06
C GLU A 6 -27.91 -0.58 -25.51
N LYS A 7 -28.23 0.71 -25.37
CA LYS A 7 -27.34 1.71 -24.76
C LYS A 7 -27.10 1.45 -23.27
N THR A 8 -28.10 0.99 -22.53
CA THR A 8 -27.97 0.64 -21.09
C THR A 8 -27.12 -0.61 -20.88
N LYS A 9 -27.26 -1.63 -21.73
CA LYS A 9 -26.38 -2.82 -21.71
C LYS A 9 -24.93 -2.51 -22.13
N SER A 10 -24.74 -1.60 -23.08
CA SER A 10 -23.42 -1.16 -23.53
C SER A 10 -22.66 -0.37 -22.45
N LYS A 11 -23.33 0.60 -21.80
CA LYS A 11 -22.75 1.35 -20.68
C LYS A 11 -22.42 0.47 -19.48
N THR A 12 -23.31 -0.44 -19.09
CA THR A 12 -23.06 -1.36 -17.95
C THR A 12 -21.92 -2.35 -18.22
N LYS A 13 -21.77 -2.83 -19.47
CA LYS A 13 -20.67 -3.74 -19.84
C LYS A 13 -19.31 -3.04 -19.93
N THR A 14 -19.27 -1.76 -20.27
CA THR A 14 -18.02 -0.95 -20.30
C THR A 14 -17.61 -0.47 -18.92
N TRP A 15 -18.57 -0.18 -18.03
CA TRP A 15 -18.33 0.25 -16.66
C TRP A 15 -17.80 -0.89 -15.78
N THR A 16 -18.38 -2.10 -15.87
CA THR A 16 -17.92 -3.31 -15.16
C THR A 16 -16.51 -3.74 -15.57
N LYS A 17 -16.17 -3.63 -16.86
CA LYS A 17 -14.82 -3.95 -17.39
C LYS A 17 -13.75 -2.94 -16.95
N THR A 18 -14.12 -1.70 -16.66
CA THR A 18 -13.19 -0.66 -16.18
C THR A 18 -12.98 -0.76 -14.67
N SER A 19 -14.06 -1.01 -13.91
CA SER A 19 -14.01 -1.23 -12.46
C SER A 19 -13.14 -2.44 -12.06
N THR A 20 -13.26 -3.56 -12.79
CA THR A 20 -12.43 -4.76 -12.56
C THR A 20 -10.93 -4.53 -12.77
N LYS A 21 -10.53 -3.73 -13.76
CA LYS A 21 -9.11 -3.37 -13.97
C LYS A 21 -8.54 -2.59 -12.78
N HIS A 22 -9.32 -1.68 -12.19
CA HIS A 22 -8.89 -0.90 -11.03
C HIS A 22 -8.75 -1.75 -9.77
N LEU A 23 -9.62 -2.76 -9.60
CA LEU A 23 -9.49 -3.75 -8.53
C LEU A 23 -8.21 -4.58 -8.65
N TRP A 24 -7.86 -5.04 -9.86
CA TRP A 24 -6.60 -5.75 -10.10
C TRP A 24 -5.37 -4.87 -9.79
N VAL A 25 -5.41 -3.59 -10.14
CA VAL A 25 -4.34 -2.64 -9.79
C VAL A 25 -4.23 -2.46 -8.28
N ALA A 26 -5.36 -2.32 -7.57
CA ALA A 26 -5.37 -2.21 -6.10
C ALA A 26 -4.82 -3.47 -5.42
N LEU A 27 -5.23 -4.66 -5.88
CA LEU A 27 -4.70 -5.94 -5.41
C LEU A 27 -3.20 -6.06 -5.67
N GLY A 28 -2.74 -5.67 -6.86
CA GLY A 28 -1.31 -5.63 -7.19
C GLY A 28 -0.52 -4.73 -6.25
N ILE A 29 -1.03 -3.54 -5.91
CA ILE A 29 -0.40 -2.64 -4.94
C ILE A 29 -0.32 -3.28 -3.55
N ILE A 30 -1.38 -3.95 -3.10
CA ILE A 30 -1.41 -4.66 -1.81
C ILE A 30 -0.35 -5.77 -1.79
N VAL A 31 -0.29 -6.59 -2.84
CA VAL A 31 0.67 -7.70 -2.95
C VAL A 31 2.11 -7.17 -2.98
N ILE A 32 2.40 -6.14 -3.77
CA ILE A 32 3.73 -5.50 -3.81
C ILE A 32 4.08 -4.88 -2.45
N SER A 33 3.12 -4.32 -1.74
CA SER A 33 3.31 -3.75 -0.40
C SER A 33 3.60 -4.83 0.66
N LEU A 34 3.14 -6.06 0.43
CA LEU A 34 3.40 -7.22 1.30
C LEU A 34 4.77 -7.86 1.02
N LEU A 35 5.30 -7.70 -0.20
CA LEU A 35 6.55 -8.33 -0.65
C LEU A 35 7.75 -8.12 0.30
N PRO A 36 8.02 -6.91 0.83
CA PRO A 36 9.14 -6.70 1.75
C PRO A 36 9.00 -7.46 3.07
N TYR A 37 7.79 -7.84 3.47
CA TYR A 37 7.54 -8.59 4.70
C TYR A 37 7.65 -10.10 4.52
N LEU A 38 7.54 -10.59 3.29
CA LEU A 38 7.83 -12.00 2.99
C LEU A 38 9.27 -12.36 3.32
N HIS A 39 10.21 -11.41 3.21
CA HIS A 39 11.59 -11.62 3.67
C HIS A 39 11.68 -11.99 5.17
N ASN A 40 10.73 -11.55 6.01
CA ASN A 40 10.71 -11.86 7.43
C ASN A 40 10.04 -13.22 7.75
N LEU A 41 9.45 -13.89 6.76
CA LEU A 41 8.88 -15.25 6.90
C LEU A 41 9.94 -16.33 6.67
N PHE A 42 11.07 -16.00 6.07
CA PHE A 42 12.23 -16.89 5.98
C PHE A 42 13.07 -16.71 7.25
N PRO A 43 13.08 -17.68 8.19
CA PRO A 43 13.94 -17.59 9.36
C PRO A 43 15.39 -17.65 8.89
N ASN A 44 16.15 -16.58 9.15
CA ASN A 44 17.59 -16.61 8.98
C ASN A 44 18.16 -17.64 9.98
N LEU A 45 18.97 -18.55 9.45
CA LEU A 45 19.85 -19.44 10.21
C LEU A 45 20.68 -18.64 11.25
N PRO A 46 21.16 -19.28 12.32
CA PRO A 46 21.73 -18.59 13.46
C PRO A 46 23.12 -18.03 13.12
N GLU A 47 23.19 -16.81 12.60
CA GLU A 47 24.43 -16.05 12.60
C GLU A 47 24.16 -14.58 12.96
N GLY A 48 24.64 -14.23 14.16
CA GLY A 48 25.32 -12.96 14.42
C GLY A 48 24.53 -11.70 14.09
N GLY A 49 23.81 -11.19 15.09
CA GLY A 49 22.95 -10.02 15.01
C GLY A 49 23.51 -8.84 14.21
N VAL A 50 22.73 -8.38 13.24
CA VAL A 50 22.82 -7.00 12.78
C VAL A 50 21.91 -6.16 13.69
N LEU A 51 22.47 -5.86 14.85
CA LEU A 51 22.04 -4.77 15.73
C LEU A 51 21.89 -3.49 14.91
N GLY A 52 21.04 -2.57 15.36
CA GLY A 52 20.80 -1.26 14.76
C GLY A 52 22.06 -0.58 14.22
N TYR A 53 21.91 0.27 13.20
CA TYR A 53 22.98 0.79 12.34
C TYR A 53 24.32 0.95 13.07
N SER A 54 25.22 -0.02 12.88
CA SER A 54 26.58 0.02 13.41
C SER A 54 27.46 1.06 12.70
N SER A 55 26.96 1.65 11.61
CA SER A 55 27.65 2.67 10.84
C SER A 55 26.70 3.77 10.34
N TRP A 56 27.17 5.02 10.40
CA TRP A 56 26.51 6.21 9.86
C TRP A 56 26.06 6.04 8.40
N ASN A 57 26.85 5.33 7.60
CA ASN A 57 26.56 5.07 6.19
C ASN A 57 25.30 4.21 6.01
N ALA A 58 25.11 3.19 6.84
CA ALA A 58 23.95 2.32 6.74
C ALA A 58 22.65 3.05 7.14
N PHE A 59 22.74 3.98 8.10
CA PHE A 59 21.64 4.87 8.47
C PHE A 59 21.25 5.79 7.31
N LEU A 60 22.21 6.50 6.71
CA LEU A 60 21.95 7.39 5.58
C LEU A 60 21.39 6.65 4.37
N TRP A 61 21.96 5.49 4.04
CA TRP A 61 21.50 4.68 2.91
C TRP A 61 20.05 4.22 3.11
N SER A 62 19.74 3.70 4.29
CA SER A 62 18.38 3.23 4.56
C SER A 62 17.37 4.36 4.64
N THR A 63 17.73 5.46 5.31
CA THR A 63 16.89 6.66 5.38
C THR A 63 16.62 7.20 3.98
N GLY A 64 17.65 7.30 3.15
CA GLY A 64 17.54 7.75 1.76
C GLY A 64 16.63 6.86 0.93
N MET A 65 16.76 5.53 1.03
CA MET A 65 15.87 4.60 0.34
C MET A 65 14.42 4.74 0.79
N TYR A 66 14.16 4.74 2.09
CA TYR A 66 12.80 4.83 2.62
C TYR A 66 12.16 6.20 2.37
N LEU A 67 12.97 7.26 2.32
CA LEU A 67 12.51 8.59 1.94
C LEU A 67 12.16 8.66 0.45
N SER A 68 13.02 8.09 -0.40
CA SER A 68 12.80 8.07 -1.86
C SER A 68 11.55 7.27 -2.23
N ILE A 69 11.35 6.09 -1.64
CA ILE A 69 10.16 5.28 -1.89
C ILE A 69 8.89 5.96 -1.33
N HIS A 70 9.00 6.65 -0.18
CA HIS A 70 7.88 7.40 0.37
C HIS A 70 7.43 8.53 -0.58
N ILE A 71 8.39 9.31 -1.09
CA ILE A 71 8.13 10.36 -2.08
C ILE A 71 7.55 9.76 -3.38
N ALA A 72 8.08 8.65 -3.87
CA ALA A 72 7.57 7.98 -5.06
C ALA A 72 6.08 7.58 -4.89
N TRP A 73 5.70 7.03 -3.74
CA TRP A 73 4.31 6.70 -3.45
C TRP A 73 3.41 7.93 -3.26
N LEU A 74 3.93 9.02 -2.68
CA LEU A 74 3.20 10.29 -2.60
C LEU A 74 2.94 10.88 -3.99
N ILE A 75 3.93 10.84 -4.88
CA ILE A 75 3.78 11.26 -6.28
C ILE A 75 2.75 10.37 -6.98
N ALA A 76 2.85 9.04 -6.83
CA ALA A 76 1.86 8.11 -7.38
C ALA A 76 0.43 8.39 -6.88
N TYR A 77 0.28 8.72 -5.59
CA TYR A 77 -1.01 9.09 -5.00
C TYR A 77 -1.58 10.38 -5.60
N LYS A 78 -0.74 11.37 -5.91
CA LYS A 78 -1.14 12.61 -6.60
C LYS A 78 -1.48 12.36 -8.07
N LEU A 79 -0.72 11.50 -8.77
CA LEU A 79 -1.01 11.09 -10.15
C LEU A 79 -2.31 10.27 -10.28
N ALA A 80 -2.75 9.64 -9.19
CA ALA A 80 -3.97 8.84 -9.18
C ALA A 80 -5.25 9.64 -8.84
N ILE A 81 -5.22 10.98 -8.83
CA ILE A 81 -6.42 11.80 -8.62
C ILE A 81 -7.48 11.43 -9.67
N GLY A 82 -8.70 11.13 -9.19
CA GLY A 82 -9.84 10.71 -10.01
C GLY A 82 -9.93 9.20 -10.27
N LYS A 83 -8.99 8.39 -9.77
CA LYS A 83 -9.04 6.92 -9.93
C LYS A 83 -9.47 6.23 -8.64
N PRO A 84 -10.34 5.21 -8.69
CA PRO A 84 -10.87 4.56 -7.48
C PRO A 84 -9.80 3.82 -6.66
N TYR A 85 -8.72 3.35 -7.32
CA TYR A 85 -7.59 2.70 -6.63
C TYR A 85 -6.66 3.68 -5.91
N ARG A 86 -6.89 4.99 -5.97
CA ARG A 86 -6.04 6.00 -5.34
C ARG A 86 -5.83 5.72 -3.85
N PHE A 87 -6.86 5.26 -3.16
CA PHE A 87 -6.76 4.94 -1.73
C PHE A 87 -5.91 3.69 -1.46
N ALA A 88 -5.75 2.78 -2.43
CA ALA A 88 -4.80 1.66 -2.34
C ALA A 88 -3.35 2.13 -2.21
N LEU A 89 -3.02 3.26 -2.85
CA LEU A 89 -1.69 3.85 -2.78
C LEU A 89 -1.39 4.41 -1.39
N LEU A 90 -2.39 4.65 -0.53
CA LEU A 90 -2.14 5.05 0.86
C LEU A 90 -1.49 3.94 1.67
N ILE A 91 -1.72 2.67 1.32
CA ILE A 91 -1.12 1.52 2.01
C ILE A 91 0.41 1.65 2.01
N PRO A 92 1.10 1.66 0.85
CA PRO A 92 2.55 1.82 0.84
C PRO A 92 3.04 3.19 1.35
N VAL A 93 2.23 4.26 1.25
CA VAL A 93 2.56 5.57 1.84
C VAL A 93 2.66 5.47 3.37
N PHE A 94 1.67 4.89 4.04
CA PHE A 94 1.68 4.74 5.50
C PHE A 94 2.73 3.74 5.97
N LEU A 95 2.96 2.65 5.21
CA LEU A 95 4.02 1.69 5.52
C LEU A 95 5.41 2.31 5.45
N SER A 96 5.69 3.07 4.39
CA SER A 96 6.97 3.77 4.23
C SER A 96 7.14 4.88 5.27
N LEU A 97 6.07 5.61 5.61
CA LEU A 97 6.09 6.60 6.70
C LEU A 97 6.39 5.95 8.05
N TYR A 98 5.73 4.83 8.36
CA TYR A 98 5.97 4.08 9.58
C TYR A 98 7.43 3.64 9.69
N GLN A 99 8.00 3.16 8.59
CA GLN A 99 9.39 2.75 8.56
C GLN A 99 10.36 3.94 8.74
N LEU A 100 10.05 5.11 8.18
CA LEU A 100 10.80 6.35 8.44
C LEU A 100 10.74 6.73 9.92
N VAL A 101 9.57 6.67 10.55
CA VAL A 101 9.43 6.94 11.99
C VAL A 101 10.28 5.97 12.83
N ILE A 102 10.28 4.67 12.50
CA ILE A 102 11.15 3.69 13.17
C ILE A 102 12.64 4.05 13.05
N ILE A 103 13.06 4.49 11.86
CA ILE A 103 14.46 4.85 11.60
C ILE A 103 14.85 6.11 12.39
N PHE A 104 14.03 7.17 12.35
CA PHE A 104 14.30 8.41 13.08
C PHE A 104 14.22 8.26 14.60
N THR A 105 13.34 7.39 15.10
CA THR A 105 13.22 7.08 16.54
C THR A 105 14.26 6.06 17.02
N ASN A 106 15.14 5.58 16.13
CA ASN A 106 16.12 4.53 16.39
C ASN A 106 15.51 3.23 16.96
N GLN A 107 14.24 2.95 16.67
CA GLN A 107 13.50 1.78 17.16
C GLN A 107 13.66 0.55 16.26
N LYS A 108 14.63 0.54 15.34
CA LYS A 108 14.84 -0.55 14.38
C LYS A 108 15.11 -1.90 15.07
N SER A 109 15.85 -1.88 16.17
CA SER A 109 16.19 -3.10 16.94
C SER A 109 15.03 -3.61 17.80
N SER A 110 13.95 -2.82 17.96
CA SER A 110 12.80 -3.23 18.75
C SER A 110 12.01 -4.29 17.99
N ALA A 111 12.09 -5.54 18.48
CA ALA A 111 11.32 -6.66 17.92
C ALA A 111 9.80 -6.43 17.99
N ILE A 112 9.35 -5.61 18.94
CA ILE A 112 7.94 -5.26 19.13
C ILE A 112 7.52 -4.25 18.06
N LEU A 113 8.21 -3.10 17.99
CA LEU A 113 7.82 -2.00 17.10
C LEU A 113 8.15 -2.28 15.63
N ASN A 114 9.33 -2.82 15.35
CA ASN A 114 9.74 -3.17 13.99
C ASN A 114 9.28 -4.59 13.58
N GLY A 115 8.54 -5.28 14.45
CA GLY A 115 8.04 -6.63 14.20
C GLY A 115 7.05 -6.70 13.04
N ILE A 116 7.02 -7.85 12.39
CA ILE A 116 6.09 -8.13 11.28
C ILE A 116 4.63 -7.95 11.70
N ASN A 117 4.29 -8.25 12.95
CA ASN A 117 2.94 -8.18 13.50
C ASN A 117 2.33 -6.77 13.37
N ILE A 118 3.07 -5.73 13.74
CA ILE A 118 2.56 -4.34 13.68
C ILE A 118 2.41 -3.88 12.23
N LYS A 119 3.35 -4.26 11.37
CA LYS A 119 3.32 -3.90 9.94
C LYS A 119 2.16 -4.59 9.21
N LEU A 120 1.91 -5.87 9.51
CA LEU A 120 0.73 -6.59 9.03
C LEU A 120 -0.56 -5.98 9.58
N GLY A 121 -0.59 -5.63 10.86
CA GLY A 121 -1.71 -4.91 11.46
C GLY A 121 -2.05 -3.62 10.70
N LEU A 122 -1.04 -2.80 10.37
CA LEU A 122 -1.20 -1.60 9.54
C LEU A 122 -1.79 -1.90 8.16
N VAL A 123 -1.29 -2.94 7.48
CA VAL A 123 -1.83 -3.35 6.16
C VAL A 123 -3.30 -3.76 6.28
N VAL A 124 -3.66 -4.55 7.29
CA VAL A 124 -5.04 -5.01 7.51
C VAL A 124 -5.96 -3.83 7.78
N ILE A 125 -5.59 -2.91 8.69
CA ILE A 125 -6.38 -1.73 9.02
C ILE A 125 -6.61 -0.86 7.77
N LEU A 126 -5.56 -0.61 6.99
CA LEU A 126 -5.66 0.19 5.77
C LEU A 126 -6.45 -0.51 4.67
N SER A 127 -6.39 -1.85 4.61
CA SER A 127 -7.20 -2.63 3.67
C SER A 127 -8.68 -2.58 4.01
N ILE A 128 -9.05 -2.65 5.29
CA ILE A 128 -10.43 -2.45 5.75
C ILE A 128 -10.91 -1.04 5.39
N PHE A 129 -10.08 -0.02 5.65
CA PHE A 129 -10.39 1.36 5.29
C PHE A 129 -10.64 1.53 3.78
N LEU A 130 -9.86 0.83 2.95
CA LEU A 130 -10.00 0.83 1.50
C LEU A 130 -11.32 0.21 1.05
N ILE A 131 -11.71 -0.92 1.65
CA ILE A 131 -12.99 -1.59 1.37
C ILE A 131 -14.16 -0.66 1.70
N ILE A 132 -14.15 -0.04 2.88
CA ILE A 132 -15.20 0.91 3.30
C ILE A 132 -15.30 2.08 2.30
N ASN A 133 -14.15 2.63 1.90
CA ASN A 133 -14.11 3.76 0.98
C ASN A 133 -14.56 3.37 -0.43
N PHE A 134 -14.23 2.17 -0.90
CA PHE A 134 -14.70 1.63 -2.18
C PHE A 134 -16.23 1.54 -2.22
N PHE A 135 -16.86 0.99 -1.17
CA PHE A 135 -18.32 0.93 -1.10
C PHE A 135 -18.98 2.30 -0.98
N LYS A 136 -18.39 3.22 -0.20
CA LYS A 136 -18.90 4.59 -0.06
C LYS A 136 -18.83 5.37 -1.37
N ASN A 137 -17.76 5.19 -2.15
CA ASN A 137 -17.62 5.84 -3.46
C ASN A 137 -18.62 5.31 -4.49
N ASN A 138 -18.87 4.00 -4.52
CA ASN A 138 -19.84 3.41 -5.46
C ASN A 138 -21.29 3.85 -5.20
N ASN A 139 -21.64 4.17 -3.95
CA ASN A 139 -22.97 4.70 -3.61
C ASN A 139 -23.17 6.16 -4.04
N ASN A 140 -22.07 6.92 -4.16
CA ASN A 140 -22.11 8.33 -4.56
C ASN A 140 -22.14 8.53 -6.09
N GLU A 141 -21.77 7.50 -6.86
CA GLU A 141 -21.91 7.46 -8.33
C GLU A 141 -23.30 6.93 -8.77
N GLY A 142 -24.22 6.75 -7.82
CA GLY A 142 -25.64 6.46 -8.04
C GLY A 142 -26.48 7.72 -8.33
N ILE A 143 -26.17 8.43 -9.42
CA ILE A 143 -27.10 9.26 -10.20
C ILE A 143 -26.85 8.99 -11.69
#